data_AF-A0A2H3DL31-F1
#
_entry.id   AF-A0A2H3DL31-F1
#
_cell.length_a   1.000
_cell.length_b   1.000
_cell.length_c   1.000
_cell.angle_alpha   90.00
_cell.angle_beta   90.00
_cell.angle_gamma   90.00
#
_symmetry.space_group_name_H-M   'P 1'
#
loop_
_entity.id
_entity.type
_entity.pdbx_description
1 polymer ?
#
loop_
_entity_poly.entity_id
_entity_poly.type
_entity_poly.pdbx_seq_one_letter_code
_entity_poly.pdbx_strand_id
1 'polypeptide(L)'
;MSRMLLLVLSILIQHAIATLDNITIDDTDGRIVYEGIWNDRSIYNSTLDFGGSHSLSEDSSASATFIFTGVAVYYLAPLWPYKVDTEVTLDNGPSTTIDLTDTSAKSVGNGSETVMWNVRWSRTGLSNTSHTLRMSMAPSGQYIVVDAIM
;
A
#
# COMPACT_ATOMS: atom_id res chain seq x y z
N MET A 1 -29.96 -47.28 -12.79
CA MET A 1 -28.76 -46.65 -12.20
C MET A 1 -28.36 -45.41 -13.00
N SER A 2 -29.13 -44.31 -12.95
CA SER A 2 -28.79 -43.14 -13.79
C SER A 2 -29.12 -41.79 -13.17
N ARG A 3 -30.14 -41.66 -12.31
CA ARG A 3 -30.46 -40.36 -11.70
C ARG A 3 -29.73 -40.04 -10.39
N MET A 4 -29.35 -41.08 -9.63
CA MET A 4 -28.70 -40.91 -8.32
C MET A 4 -27.19 -40.64 -8.43
N LEU A 5 -26.55 -41.07 -9.53
CA LEU A 5 -25.12 -40.81 -9.79
C LEU A 5 -24.87 -39.37 -10.30
N LEU A 6 -25.82 -38.79 -11.03
CA LEU A 6 -25.75 -37.40 -11.51
C LEU A 6 -25.94 -36.37 -10.38
N LEU A 7 -26.73 -36.67 -9.35
CA LEU A 7 -26.95 -35.76 -8.22
C LEU A 7 -25.75 -35.71 -7.25
N VAL A 8 -24.99 -36.81 -7.13
CA VAL A 8 -23.79 -36.86 -6.28
C VAL A 8 -22.61 -36.14 -6.93
N LEU A 9 -22.55 -36.12 -8.27
CA LEU A 9 -21.49 -35.40 -9.00
C LEU A 9 -21.68 -33.87 -8.98
N SER A 10 -22.93 -33.38 -8.87
CA SER A 10 -23.21 -31.94 -8.81
C SER A 10 -22.94 -31.29 -7.43
N ILE A 11 -22.79 -32.09 -6.37
CA ILE A 11 -22.48 -31.57 -5.02
C ILE A 11 -20.96 -31.54 -4.77
N LEU A 12 -20.16 -32.24 -5.58
CA LEU A 12 -18.70 -32.28 -5.48
C LEU A 12 -17.97 -31.11 -6.18
N ILE A 13 -18.72 -30.19 -6.78
CA ILE A 13 -18.20 -29.01 -7.48
C ILE A 13 -18.77 -27.75 -6.81
N GLN A 14 -18.68 -27.66 -5.48
CA GLN A 14 -18.69 -26.34 -4.83
C GLN A 14 -17.30 -25.74 -4.97
N HIS A 15 -16.98 -25.26 -6.18
CA HIS A 15 -15.92 -24.26 -6.27
C HIS A 15 -16.48 -23.01 -5.61
N ALA A 16 -15.93 -22.65 -4.45
CA ALA A 16 -16.09 -21.30 -3.93
C ALA A 16 -15.59 -20.35 -5.03
N ILE A 17 -16.51 -19.64 -5.68
CA ILE A 17 -16.14 -18.59 -6.62
C ILE A 17 -15.59 -17.47 -5.74
N ALA A 18 -14.26 -17.37 -5.65
CA ALA A 18 -13.61 -16.22 -5.06
C ALA A 18 -13.81 -15.04 -6.01
N THR A 19 -14.57 -14.04 -5.59
CA THR A 19 -14.67 -12.76 -6.29
C THR A 19 -13.43 -11.92 -5.97
N LEU A 20 -12.95 -11.17 -6.96
CA LEU A 20 -11.90 -10.19 -6.74
C LEU A 20 -12.55 -8.90 -6.26
N ASP A 21 -12.31 -8.56 -5.00
CA ASP A 21 -12.76 -7.31 -4.40
C ASP A 21 -11.56 -6.41 -4.16
N ASN A 22 -11.61 -5.18 -4.68
CA ASN A 22 -10.61 -4.16 -4.37
C ASN A 22 -11.06 -3.41 -3.12
N ILE A 23 -10.22 -3.44 -2.08
CA ILE A 23 -10.49 -2.75 -0.82
C ILE A 23 -9.36 -1.75 -0.60
N THR A 24 -9.65 -0.47 -0.78
CA THR A 24 -8.69 0.59 -0.42
C THR A 24 -8.82 0.90 1.06
N ILE A 25 -7.68 0.93 1.76
CA ILE A 25 -7.55 1.26 3.16
C ILE A 25 -6.66 2.49 3.29
N ASP A 26 -7.05 3.35 4.22
CA ASP A 26 -6.39 4.61 4.53
C ASP A 26 -5.19 4.39 5.45
N ASP A 27 -4.24 5.32 5.51
CA ASP A 27 -3.11 5.30 6.45
C ASP A 27 -3.57 5.26 7.92
N THR A 28 -4.82 5.67 8.17
CA THR A 28 -5.45 5.61 9.48
C THR A 28 -6.04 4.25 9.86
N ASP A 29 -6.08 3.31 8.93
CA ASP A 29 -6.70 2.01 9.15
C ASP A 29 -5.86 1.17 10.12
N GLY A 30 -6.49 0.68 11.19
CA GLY A 30 -5.83 -0.10 12.24
C GLY A 30 -5.25 -1.45 11.79
N ARG A 31 -5.46 -1.86 10.53
CA ARG A 31 -4.77 -3.01 9.91
C ARG A 31 -3.33 -2.70 9.51
N ILE A 32 -2.93 -1.43 9.45
CA ILE A 32 -1.56 -1.02 9.21
C ILE A 32 -0.86 -0.87 10.56
N VAL A 33 0.22 -1.64 10.75
CA VAL A 33 1.02 -1.62 11.98
C VAL A 33 2.24 -0.73 11.75
N TYR A 34 2.32 0.35 12.52
CA TYR A 34 3.41 1.32 12.48
C TYR A 34 4.42 1.05 13.60
N GLU A 35 5.70 1.01 13.23
CA GLU A 35 6.85 0.87 14.12
C GLU A 35 7.80 2.06 13.94
N GLY A 36 8.56 2.39 14.99
CA GLY A 36 9.43 3.57 15.03
C GLY A 36 8.71 4.86 15.42
N ILE A 37 9.36 5.98 15.18
CA ILE A 37 8.79 7.31 15.45
C ILE A 37 8.09 7.85 14.21
N TRP A 38 6.81 8.16 14.34
CA TRP A 38 6.01 8.80 13.29
C TRP A 38 5.60 10.19 13.72
N ASN A 39 5.58 11.13 12.79
CA ASN A 39 5.21 12.51 13.07
C ASN A 39 3.72 12.61 13.39
N ASP A 40 3.30 13.69 14.07
CA ASP A 40 1.88 13.93 14.36
C ASP A 40 1.11 14.12 13.05
N ARG A 41 0.35 13.10 12.64
CA ARG A 41 -0.41 13.08 11.39
C ARG A 41 -1.35 14.27 11.24
N SER A 42 -1.86 14.84 12.34
CA SER A 42 -2.82 15.94 12.28
C SER A 42 -2.27 17.22 11.61
N ILE A 43 -0.96 17.30 11.41
CA ILE A 43 -0.29 18.42 10.73
C ILE A 43 -0.17 18.21 9.20
N TYR A 44 -0.47 17.02 8.69
CA TYR A 44 -0.36 16.64 7.28
C TYR A 44 -1.73 16.43 6.63
N ASN A 45 -2.64 17.39 6.78
CA ASN A 45 -3.94 17.32 6.11
C ASN A 45 -3.83 17.87 4.68
N SER A 46 -4.29 17.11 3.69
CA SER A 46 -4.25 17.48 2.28
C SER A 46 -5.43 16.88 1.54
N THR A 47 -6.07 17.64 0.65
CA THR A 47 -7.06 17.06 -0.28
C THR A 47 -6.43 16.22 -1.38
N LEU A 48 -5.09 16.22 -1.44
CA LEU A 48 -4.30 15.43 -2.38
C LEU A 48 -3.95 14.05 -1.82
N ASP A 49 -4.16 13.80 -0.52
CA ASP A 49 -4.04 12.51 0.14
C ASP A 49 -5.36 11.73 0.02
N PHE A 50 -5.27 10.40 -0.02
CA PHE A 50 -6.42 9.55 0.20
C PHE A 50 -6.85 9.73 1.67
N GLY A 51 -8.16 9.69 1.94
CA GLY A 51 -8.69 9.92 3.29
C GLY A 51 -8.48 11.35 3.87
N GLY A 52 -7.67 12.20 3.24
CA GLY A 52 -7.43 13.59 3.60
C GLY A 52 -6.16 13.84 4.41
N SER A 53 -5.33 12.82 4.66
CA SER A 53 -4.02 12.96 5.30
C SER A 53 -3.09 11.80 4.93
N HIS A 54 -1.79 11.97 5.14
CA HIS A 54 -0.83 10.87 5.09
C HIS A 54 -0.01 10.77 6.38
N SER A 55 0.54 9.60 6.63
CA SER A 55 1.48 9.32 7.70
C SER A 55 2.89 9.52 7.18
N LEU A 56 3.69 10.29 7.92
CA LEU A 56 5.08 10.62 7.57
C LEU A 56 6.03 10.31 8.73
N SER A 57 7.20 9.78 8.41
CA SER A 57 8.30 9.59 9.35
C SER A 57 9.63 10.05 8.76
N GLU A 58 10.47 10.63 9.61
CA GLU A 58 11.89 10.92 9.34
C GLU A 58 12.84 9.97 10.07
N ASP A 59 12.29 9.03 10.86
CA ASP A 59 13.05 8.02 11.57
C ASP A 59 13.51 6.93 10.59
N SER A 60 14.83 6.81 10.42
CA SER A 60 15.45 5.81 9.56
C SER A 60 15.10 4.35 9.90
N SER A 61 14.61 4.09 11.12
CA SER A 61 14.19 2.76 11.58
C SER A 61 12.68 2.52 11.48
N ALA A 62 11.90 3.54 11.13
CA ALA A 62 10.45 3.41 11.05
C ALA A 62 10.01 2.48 9.91
N SER A 63 8.87 1.85 10.13
CA SER A 63 8.18 1.09 9.09
C SER A 63 6.69 0.97 9.33
N ALA A 64 5.96 0.71 8.25
CA ALA A 64 4.55 0.39 8.28
C ALA A 64 4.35 -0.97 7.61
N THR A 65 3.59 -1.85 8.24
CA THR A 65 3.36 -3.22 7.77
C THR A 65 1.87 -3.48 7.61
N PHE A 66 1.50 -4.02 6.45
CA PHE A 66 0.14 -4.46 6.15
C PHE A 66 0.15 -5.93 5.71
N ILE A 67 -0.68 -6.73 6.38
CA ILE A 67 -0.86 -8.14 6.05
C ILE A 67 -2.21 -8.31 5.36
N PHE A 68 -2.21 -8.94 4.18
CA PHE A 68 -3.41 -9.17 3.40
C PHE A 68 -3.47 -10.61 2.88
N THR A 69 -4.68 -11.08 2.58
CA THR A 69 -4.89 -12.28 1.76
C THR A 69 -5.47 -11.85 0.44
N GLY A 70 -4.76 -12.09 -0.66
CA GLY A 70 -5.22 -11.63 -1.97
C GLY A 70 -4.25 -11.93 -3.08
N VAL A 71 -4.65 -11.59 -4.30
CA VAL A 71 -3.88 -11.85 -5.52
C VAL A 71 -3.19 -10.60 -6.08
N ALA A 72 -3.41 -9.45 -5.46
CA ALA A 72 -2.81 -8.18 -5.81
C ALA A 72 -2.71 -7.25 -4.59
N VAL A 73 -1.78 -6.31 -4.66
CA VAL A 73 -1.67 -5.17 -3.75
C VAL A 73 -1.13 -3.95 -4.49
N TYR A 74 -1.58 -2.77 -4.09
CA TYR A 74 -1.24 -1.48 -4.66
C TYR A 74 -0.86 -0.52 -3.54
N TYR A 75 0.26 0.17 -3.69
CA TYR A 75 0.67 1.28 -2.82
C TYR A 75 0.30 2.59 -3.51
N LEU A 76 -0.47 3.42 -2.81
CA LEU A 76 -0.95 4.71 -3.28
C LEU A 76 -0.31 5.82 -2.45
N ALA A 77 0.06 6.89 -3.15
CA ALA A 77 0.58 8.11 -2.53
C ALA A 77 0.44 9.30 -3.50
N PRO A 78 0.39 10.54 -3.00
CA PRO A 78 0.59 11.74 -3.80
C PRO A 78 2.07 11.90 -4.20
N LEU A 79 2.41 13.04 -4.81
CA LEU A 79 3.80 13.41 -5.11
C LEU A 79 4.14 14.77 -4.51
N TRP A 80 5.41 14.96 -4.10
CA TRP A 80 5.93 16.17 -3.48
C TRP A 80 6.87 16.95 -4.39
N PRO A 81 6.91 18.29 -4.31
CA PRO A 81 7.83 19.11 -5.08
C PRO A 81 9.27 19.08 -4.51
N TYR A 82 9.68 17.99 -3.87
CA TYR A 82 11.01 17.76 -3.31
C TYR A 82 11.26 16.26 -3.17
N LYS A 83 12.50 15.87 -2.86
CA LYS A 83 12.87 14.46 -2.82
C LYS A 83 12.16 13.75 -1.66
N VAL A 84 11.24 12.86 -2.02
CA VAL A 84 10.54 11.95 -1.12
C VAL A 84 10.59 10.57 -1.76
N ASP A 85 10.97 9.57 -0.98
CA ASP A 85 11.04 8.19 -1.42
C ASP A 85 10.37 7.29 -0.38
N THR A 86 9.93 6.11 -0.79
CA THR A 86 9.53 5.06 0.16
C THR A 86 9.99 3.72 -0.40
N GLU A 87 10.66 2.93 0.42
CA GLU A 87 10.99 1.57 0.04
C GLU A 87 9.85 0.63 0.39
N VAL A 88 9.49 -0.25 -0.54
CA VAL A 88 8.50 -1.30 -0.33
C VAL A 88 9.11 -2.68 -0.51
N THR A 89 8.75 -3.59 0.39
CA THR A 89 9.12 -5.00 0.34
C THR A 89 7.84 -5.83 0.44
N LEU A 90 7.66 -6.78 -0.47
CA LEU A 90 6.56 -7.75 -0.40
C LEU A 90 7.11 -9.12 -0.01
N ASP A 91 6.55 -9.66 1.06
CA ASP A 91 7.00 -10.88 1.73
C ASP A 91 8.51 -10.78 2.05
N ASN A 92 9.27 -11.82 1.72
CA ASN A 92 10.74 -11.80 1.81
C ASN A 92 11.39 -11.54 0.43
N GLY A 93 10.67 -10.82 -0.44
CA GLY A 93 11.13 -10.48 -1.78
C GLY A 93 12.15 -9.33 -1.81
N PRO A 94 12.63 -8.95 -3.00
CA PRO A 94 13.49 -7.79 -3.15
C PRO A 94 12.73 -6.50 -2.83
N SER A 95 13.43 -5.54 -2.22
CA SER A 95 12.93 -4.19 -2.01
C SER A 95 12.86 -3.37 -3.30
N THR A 96 11.89 -2.47 -3.39
CA THR A 96 11.74 -1.49 -4.46
C THR A 96 11.65 -0.09 -3.85
N THR A 97 12.54 0.82 -4.22
CA THR A 97 12.40 2.24 -3.89
C THR A 97 11.42 2.90 -4.85
N ILE A 98 10.39 3.54 -4.30
CA ILE A 98 9.40 4.32 -5.02
C ILE A 98 9.78 5.79 -4.90
N ASP A 99 10.02 6.45 -6.04
CA ASP A 99 10.23 7.90 -6.09
C ASP A 99 8.89 8.63 -6.08
N LEU A 100 8.67 9.45 -5.05
CA LEU A 100 7.47 10.24 -4.84
C LEU A 100 7.69 11.72 -5.16
N THR A 101 8.73 12.05 -5.92
CA THR A 101 9.02 13.42 -6.35
C THR A 101 8.16 13.81 -7.55
N ASP A 102 7.43 14.92 -7.44
CA ASP A 102 6.82 15.63 -8.55
C ASP A 102 7.89 16.42 -9.30
N THR A 103 8.32 15.88 -10.44
CA THR A 103 9.30 16.51 -11.32
C THR A 103 8.71 17.60 -12.23
N SER A 104 7.40 17.80 -12.22
CA SER A 104 6.71 18.84 -12.99
C SER A 104 6.56 20.16 -12.21
N ALA A 105 6.54 20.09 -10.88
CA ALA A 105 6.53 21.26 -10.01
C ALA A 105 7.92 21.88 -9.84
N LYS A 106 7.96 23.15 -9.46
CA LYS A 106 9.21 23.80 -9.06
C LYS A 106 9.73 23.12 -7.80
N SER A 107 10.93 22.56 -7.88
CA SER A 107 11.57 21.96 -6.71
C SER A 107 11.73 22.97 -5.58
N VAL A 108 11.22 22.61 -4.42
CA VAL A 108 11.39 23.28 -3.12
C VAL A 108 12.11 22.33 -2.17
N GLY A 109 12.44 22.76 -0.95
CA GLY A 109 13.10 21.90 0.04
C GLY A 109 12.15 21.20 1.03
N ASN A 110 10.89 21.61 1.04
CA ASN A 110 9.83 21.15 1.94
C ASN A 110 8.47 21.64 1.42
N GLY A 111 7.39 21.20 2.07
CA GLY A 111 6.04 21.70 1.84
C GLY A 111 5.04 20.57 1.64
N SER A 112 3.85 20.93 1.17
CA SER A 112 2.79 19.99 0.83
C SER A 112 3.01 19.34 -0.54
N GLU A 113 2.23 18.29 -0.77
CA GLU A 113 2.10 17.59 -2.03
C GLU A 113 1.65 18.54 -3.16
N THR A 114 1.99 18.21 -4.39
CA THR A 114 1.55 18.95 -5.59
C THR A 114 0.73 18.11 -6.57
N VAL A 115 0.72 16.79 -6.41
CA VAL A 115 -0.06 15.87 -7.25
C VAL A 115 -0.91 14.96 -6.38
N MET A 116 -2.18 14.82 -6.73
CA MET A 116 -3.12 13.95 -6.05
C MET A 116 -2.64 12.49 -6.03
N TRP A 117 -3.00 11.78 -4.97
CA TRP A 117 -2.76 10.36 -4.78
C TRP A 117 -3.13 9.52 -6.02
N ASN A 118 -2.31 8.51 -6.28
CA ASN A 118 -2.53 7.49 -7.30
C ASN A 118 -1.71 6.25 -6.94
N VAL A 119 -1.93 5.13 -7.65
CA VAL A 119 -1.06 3.95 -7.59
C VAL A 119 0.36 4.34 -8.01
N ARG A 120 1.32 4.19 -7.10
CA ARG A 120 2.75 4.43 -7.35
C ARG A 120 3.54 3.14 -7.49
N TRP A 121 3.03 2.07 -6.89
CA TRP A 121 3.59 0.74 -7.02
C TRP A 121 2.49 -0.30 -6.90
N SER A 122 2.68 -1.46 -7.53
CA SER A 122 1.75 -2.57 -7.41
C SER A 122 2.43 -3.90 -7.66
N ARG A 123 1.80 -4.96 -7.16
CA ARG A 123 2.19 -6.33 -7.43
C ARG A 123 0.94 -7.17 -7.63
N THR A 124 0.80 -7.75 -8.81
CA THR A 124 -0.37 -8.57 -9.21
C THR A 124 0.05 -10.01 -9.47
N GLY A 125 -0.94 -10.88 -9.70
CA GLY A 125 -0.71 -12.29 -10.02
C GLY A 125 -0.09 -13.07 -8.86
N LEU A 126 -0.36 -12.64 -7.63
CA LEU A 126 0.00 -13.36 -6.41
C LEU A 126 -0.89 -14.60 -6.25
N SER A 127 -0.39 -15.60 -5.51
CA SER A 127 -1.25 -16.67 -5.01
C SER A 127 -2.25 -16.09 -4.01
N ASN A 128 -3.47 -16.62 -3.96
CA ASN A 128 -4.46 -16.17 -2.96
C ASN A 128 -4.14 -16.71 -1.56
N THR A 129 -3.08 -16.19 -0.96
CA THR A 129 -2.50 -16.58 0.31
C THR A 129 -2.22 -15.35 1.15
N SER A 130 -1.81 -15.53 2.41
CA SER A 130 -1.34 -14.41 3.23
C SER A 130 -0.04 -13.84 2.66
N HIS A 131 0.02 -12.52 2.52
CA HIS A 131 1.17 -11.75 2.09
C HIS A 131 1.44 -10.62 3.08
N THR A 132 2.68 -10.16 3.15
CA THR A 132 3.12 -9.05 4.00
C THR A 132 3.71 -7.95 3.14
N LEU A 133 3.04 -6.80 3.04
CA LEU A 133 3.62 -5.60 2.48
C LEU A 133 4.26 -4.79 3.60
N ARG A 134 5.52 -4.40 3.43
CA ARG A 134 6.23 -3.51 4.35
C ARG A 134 6.70 -2.26 3.61
N MET A 135 6.41 -1.09 4.16
CA MET A 135 6.96 0.19 3.74
C MET A 135 8.00 0.66 4.75
N SER A 136 9.16 1.12 4.29
CA SER A 136 10.27 1.56 5.13
C SER A 136 11.14 2.64 4.48
N MET A 137 12.11 3.14 5.26
CA MET A 137 13.05 4.15 4.79
C MET A 137 13.82 3.63 3.58
N ALA A 138 13.79 4.40 2.50
CA ALA A 138 14.63 4.11 1.35
C ALA A 138 16.12 4.22 1.70
N PRO A 139 17.01 3.49 1.00
CA PRO A 139 18.44 3.68 1.18
C PRO A 139 18.84 5.14 0.92
N SER A 140 19.39 5.81 1.93
CA SER A 140 19.68 7.26 1.91
C SER A 140 18.46 8.19 1.78
N GLY A 141 17.26 7.66 2.01
CA GLY A 141 16.02 8.43 2.09
C GLY A 141 15.99 9.29 3.36
N GLN A 142 15.18 10.34 3.31
CA GLN A 142 14.92 11.22 4.46
C GLN A 142 13.51 11.00 5.04
N TYR A 143 12.58 10.51 4.23
CA TYR A 143 11.18 10.40 4.57
C TYR A 143 10.67 8.99 4.26
N ILE A 144 9.65 8.57 4.99
CA ILE A 144 8.74 7.47 4.65
C ILE A 144 7.35 8.06 4.64
N VAL A 145 6.56 7.70 3.63
CA VAL A 145 5.17 8.11 3.52
C VAL A 145 4.28 6.86 3.49
N VAL A 146 3.12 6.96 4.12
CA VAL A 146 2.00 6.03 3.93
C VAL A 146 0.74 6.84 3.76
N ASP A 147 0.04 6.65 2.65
CA ASP A 147 -1.22 7.33 2.34
C ASP A 147 -2.34 6.31 2.20
N ALA A 148 -2.27 5.41 1.20
CA ALA A 148 -3.24 4.33 1.10
C ALA A 148 -2.68 3.03 0.51
N ILE A 149 -3.38 1.93 0.80
CA ILE A 149 -3.08 0.59 0.28
C ILE A 149 -4.38 0.01 -0.29
N MET A 150 -4.31 -0.67 -1.43
CA MET A 150 -5.45 -1.36 -2.05
C MET A 150 -5.12 -2.80 -2.41
#